data_AF-A0A929EL21-F1
#
_entry.id   AF-A0A929EL21-F1
#
_cell.length_a   1.000
_cell.length_b   1.000
_cell.length_c   1.000
_cell.angle_alpha   90.00
_cell.angle_beta   90.00
_cell.angle_gamma   90.00
#
_symmetry.space_group_name_H-M   'P 1'
#
loop_
_entity.id
_entity.type
_entity.pdbx_description
1 polymer ?
#
loop_
_entity_poly.entity_id
_entity_poly.type
_entity_poly.pdbx_seq_one_letter_code
_entity_poly.pdbx_strand_id
1 'polypeptide(L)' 'MIPTYPETEALHVGHRPILEPSFKMILCGISEFTFANLFLFRHTHNYVLTKLTDDLII' A
#
# COMPACT_ATOMS: atom_id res chain seq x y z
N MET A 1 4.84 10.78 -0.10
CA MET A 1 4.10 10.94 -1.37
C MET A 1 4.63 9.83 -2.25
N ILE A 2 3.76 8.99 -2.82
CA ILE A 2 4.22 7.79 -3.54
C ILE A 2 4.94 8.24 -4.83
N PRO A 3 6.19 7.79 -5.06
CA PRO A 3 6.96 8.18 -6.23
C PRO A 3 6.32 7.61 -7.51
N THR A 4 6.58 8.26 -8.65
CA THR A 4 6.10 7.80 -9.95
C THR A 4 7.07 6.78 -10.53
N TYR A 5 6.55 5.71 -11.14
CA TYR A 5 7.35 4.68 -11.80
C TYR A 5 8.37 5.33 -12.77
N PRO A 6 9.65 4.89 -12.79
CA PRO A 6 10.19 3.67 -12.20
C PRO A 6 10.68 3.78 -10.75
N GLU A 7 10.52 4.92 -10.10
CA GLU A 7 10.94 5.09 -8.71
C GLU A 7 9.99 4.34 -7.77
N THR A 8 10.55 3.75 -6.71
CA THR A 8 9.80 3.01 -5.69
C THR A 8 10.22 3.47 -4.31
N GLU A 9 9.30 3.38 -3.34
CA GLU A 9 9.62 3.61 -1.93
C GLU A 9 9.11 2.47 -1.05
N ALA A 10 9.78 2.24 0.07
CA ALA A 10 9.37 1.22 1.03
C ALA A 10 8.06 1.63 1.73
N LEU A 11 7.17 0.66 1.95
CA LEU A 11 5.92 0.87 2.68
C LEU A 11 6.20 1.43 4.09
N HIS A 12 5.53 2.52 4.45
CA HIS A 12 5.68 3.17 5.76
C HIS A 12 4.33 3.70 6.28
N VAL A 13 4.29 4.10 7.55
CA VAL A 13 3.04 4.51 8.22
C VAL A 13 2.34 5.70 7.54
N GLY A 14 3.10 6.59 6.90
CA GLY A 14 2.58 7.73 6.15
C GLY A 14 1.74 7.37 4.92
N HIS A 15 1.76 6.10 4.46
CA HIS A 15 0.92 5.63 3.34
C HIS A 15 -0.49 5.28 3.77
N ARG A 16 -0.75 5.17 5.08
CA ARG A 16 -2.05 4.79 5.63
C ARG A 16 -3.22 5.64 5.07
N PRO A 17 -3.16 6.99 5.06
CA PRO A 17 -4.28 7.81 4.57
C PRO A 17 -4.59 7.59 3.08
N ILE A 18 -3.60 7.15 2.30
CA ILE A 18 -3.71 6.92 0.86
C ILE A 18 -4.27 5.53 0.58
N LEU A 19 -3.81 4.51 1.31
CA LEU A 19 -4.14 3.11 1.02
C LEU A 19 -5.36 2.59 1.80
N GLU A 20 -5.64 3.12 3.00
CA GLU A 20 -6.76 2.69 3.84
C GLU A 20 -8.14 2.81 3.16
N PRO A 21 -8.44 3.83 2.34
CA PRO A 21 -9.67 3.87 1.55
C PRO A 21 -9.81 2.70 0.56
N SER A 22 -8.73 2.35 -0.15
CA SER A 22 -8.73 1.25 -1.13
C SER A 22 -8.97 -0.11 -0.47
N PHE A 23 -8.40 -0.34 0.72
CA PHE A 23 -8.65 -1.57 1.47
C PHE A 23 -10.09 -1.66 2.00
N LYS A 24 -10.73 -0.54 2.34
CA LYS A 24 -12.15 -0.53 2.74
C LYS A 24 -13.11 -0.89 1.60
N MET A 25 -12.69 -0.74 0.35
CA MET A 25 -13.47 -1.17 -0.82
C MET A 25 -13.43 -2.69 -1.03
N ILE A 26 -12.48 -3.39 -0.41
CA ILE A 26 -12.38 -4.86 -0.49
C ILE A 26 -13.40 -5.48 0.47
N LEU A 27 -14.56 -5.84 -0.07
CA LEU A 27 -15.73 -6.36 0.66
C LEU A 27 -15.52 -7.69 1.40
N CYS A 28 -14.36 -8.35 1.25
CA CYS A 28 -14.18 -9.70 1.78
C CYS A 28 -13.80 -9.80 3.27
N GLY A 29 -13.51 -8.69 3.98
CA GLY A 29 -13.18 -8.75 5.41
C GLY A 29 -11.96 -9.63 5.75
N ILE A 30 -11.16 -9.99 4.75
CA ILE A 30 -9.98 -10.83 4.88
C ILE A 30 -8.89 -10.00 5.55
N SER A 31 -8.34 -10.52 6.66
CA SER A 31 -7.35 -9.82 7.48
C SER A 31 -6.08 -9.45 6.70
N GLU A 32 -5.74 -10.23 5.66
CA GLU A 32 -4.58 -9.96 4.81
C GLU A 32 -4.72 -8.70 3.94
N PHE A 33 -5.95 -8.28 3.60
CA PHE A 33 -6.23 -7.09 2.80
C PHE A 33 -6.45 -5.85 3.66
N THR A 34 -5.57 -5.65 4.62
CA THR A 34 -5.58 -4.47 5.49
C THR A 34 -4.23 -3.77 5.47
N PHE A 35 -4.24 -2.45 5.63
CA PHE A 35 -3.00 -1.68 5.79
C PHE A 35 -2.18 -2.20 6.97
N ALA A 36 -2.84 -2.57 8.07
CA ALA A 36 -2.19 -3.10 9.26
C ALA A 36 -1.39 -4.38 8.94
N ASN A 37 -1.98 -5.30 8.17
CA ASN A 37 -1.31 -6.52 7.76
C ASN A 37 -0.09 -6.23 6.88
N LEU A 38 -0.25 -5.45 5.81
CA LEU A 38 0.86 -5.10 4.93
C LEU A 38 1.98 -4.37 5.69
N PHE A 39 1.61 -3.44 6.58
CA PHE A 39 2.59 -2.73 7.40
C PHE A 39 3.32 -3.67 8.36
N LEU A 40 2.62 -4.61 9.01
CA LEU A 40 3.22 -5.57 9.94
C LEU A 40 4.25 -6.46 9.24
N PHE A 41 3.93 -6.94 8.04
CA PHE A 41 4.79 -7.85 7.27
C PHE A 41 5.70 -7.16 6.24
N ARG A 42 5.80 -5.83 6.27
CA ARG A 42 6.54 -5.03 5.27
C ARG A 42 8.00 -5.43 5.10
N HIS A 43 8.66 -5.82 6.18
CA HIS A 43 10.07 -6.25 6.14
C HIS A 43 10.22 -7.71 5.72
N THR A 44 9.21 -8.54 6.01
CA THR A 44 9.21 -9.95 5.62
C THR A 44 9.05 -10.11 4.11
N HIS A 45 8.20 -9.29 3.49
CA HIS A 45 7.91 -9.35 2.06
C HIS A 45 8.57 -8.24 1.24
N ASN A 46 9.32 -7.32 1.88
CA ASN A 46 9.93 -6.16 1.24
C ASN A 46 8.95 -5.36 0.37
N TYR A 47 7.79 -5.02 0.94
CA TYR A 47 6.78 -4.25 0.23
C TYR A 47 7.33 -2.87 -0.18
N VAL A 48 7.28 -2.61 -1.48
CA VAL A 48 7.57 -1.32 -2.10
C VAL A 48 6.33 -0.81 -2.82
N LEU A 49 6.22 0.50 -2.96
CA LEU A 49 5.12 1.16 -3.64
C LEU A 49 5.65 2.05 -4.76
N THR A 50 4.91 2.09 -5.86
CA THR A 50 5.08 3.05 -6.96
C THR A 50 3.73 3.50 -7.48
N LYS A 51 3.67 4.71 -8.01
CA LYS A 51 2.52 5.25 -8.70
C LYS A 51 2.71 5.08 -10.21
N LEU A 52 1.78 4.40 -10.88
CA LEU A 52 1.82 4.24 -12.34
C LEU A 52 1.03 5.35 -13.05
N THR A 53 -0.12 5.72 -12.48
CA THR A 53 -0.95 6.87 -12.87
C THR A 53 -1.54 7.50 -11.61
N ASP A 54 -2.18 8.66 -11.70
CA ASP A 54 -2.74 9.34 -10.52
C ASP A 54 -3.72 8.47 -9.71
N ASP A 55 -4.39 7.51 -10.37
CA ASP A 55 -5.38 6.62 -9.77
C ASP A 55 -4.86 5.19 -9.54
N LEU A 56 -3.61 4.87 -9.91
CA LEU A 56 -3.07 3.52 -9.84
C LEU A 56 -1.75 3.46 -9.07
N ILE A 57 -1.80 2.78 -7.93
CA ILE A 57 -0.65 2.44 -7.08
C ILE A 57 -0.42 0.92 -7.18
N ILE A 58 0.84 0.53 -7.33
CA ILE A 58 1.31 -0.85 -7.39
C ILE A 58 2.32 -1.09 -6.28
#